data_AF-A0A060CCQ3-F1
#
_entry.id   AF-A0A060CCQ3-F1
#
_cell.length_a   1.000
_cell.length_b   1.000
_cell.length_c   1.000
_cell.angle_alpha   90.00
_cell.angle_beta   90.00
_cell.angle_gamma   90.00
#
_symmetry.space_group_name_H-M   'P 1'
#
loop_
_entity.id
_entity.type
_entity.pdbx_description
1 polymer ?
#
loop_
_entity_poly.entity_id
_entity_poly.type
_entity_poly.pdbx_seq_one_letter_code
_entity_poly.pdbx_strand_id
1 'polypeptide(L)'
;GWDWGPTTITAGLWRPVTVERIPVGRIRNTRWSPTWDNAAWLRGSMEVDESVAAVDVTVRDALTGESIDAVRVTPHAGRAEVASEVTRAAAWHVVGYGEQRLYDVETVATDADGEVLDRTSRRWASVRRAGARGRPRGSVVRDPRQRTARVGARLQLDPADVLPERVDPAHLRHL
;
A
#
# COMPACT_ATOMS: atom_id res chain seq x y z
N GLY A 1 -10.71 26.48 -15.30
CA GLY A 1 -9.92 26.02 -16.45
C GLY A 1 -8.46 26.25 -16.18
N TRP A 2 -7.60 25.69 -17.02
CA TRP A 2 -6.14 25.78 -16.93
C TRP A 2 -5.56 26.08 -18.32
N ASP A 3 -4.27 26.44 -18.44
CA ASP A 3 -3.69 26.84 -19.74
C ASP A 3 -3.68 25.73 -20.81
N TRP A 4 -3.81 24.47 -20.40
CA TRP A 4 -3.94 23.29 -21.28
C TRP A 4 -5.32 22.59 -21.22
N GLY A 5 -6.32 23.16 -20.53
CA GLY A 5 -7.63 22.52 -20.37
C GLY A 5 -8.82 23.48 -20.21
N PRO A 6 -10.00 23.14 -20.75
CA PRO A 6 -11.17 24.01 -20.69
C PRO A 6 -11.64 24.26 -19.25
N THR A 7 -12.45 25.30 -19.05
CA THR A 7 -13.17 25.46 -17.78
C THR A 7 -14.41 24.57 -17.79
N THR A 8 -14.32 23.45 -17.08
CA THR A 8 -15.46 22.57 -16.76
C THR A 8 -15.76 22.68 -15.27
N ILE A 9 -16.96 23.16 -14.91
CA ILE A 9 -17.47 23.13 -13.54
C ILE A 9 -18.47 21.97 -13.49
N THR A 10 -18.01 20.82 -13.02
CA THR A 10 -18.83 19.61 -12.96
C THR A 10 -19.40 19.42 -11.56
N ALA A 11 -20.56 18.77 -11.48
CA ALA A 11 -21.19 18.37 -10.24
C ALA A 11 -21.86 17.01 -10.43
N GLY A 12 -21.70 16.11 -9.46
CA GLY A 12 -22.29 14.78 -9.53
C GLY A 12 -21.56 13.76 -8.66
N LEU A 13 -22.15 12.58 -8.55
CA LEU A 13 -21.52 11.41 -7.93
C LEU A 13 -20.45 10.87 -8.88
N TRP A 14 -19.22 11.36 -8.74
CA TRP A 14 -18.10 10.99 -9.60
C TRP A 14 -17.36 9.72 -9.13
N ARG A 15 -17.79 9.13 -8.00
CA ARG A 15 -17.32 7.85 -7.48
C ARG A 15 -18.52 6.97 -7.08
N PRO A 16 -18.34 5.64 -7.04
CA PRO A 16 -19.39 4.73 -6.59
C PRO A 16 -19.91 5.09 -5.19
N VAL A 17 -21.23 4.92 -5.00
CA VAL A 17 -21.89 4.97 -3.69
C VAL A 17 -22.20 3.53 -3.29
N THR A 18 -21.80 3.15 -2.08
CA THR A 18 -22.03 1.82 -1.53
C THR A 18 -22.88 1.89 -0.27
N VAL A 19 -23.66 0.84 -0.02
CA VAL A 19 -24.35 0.61 1.25
C VAL A 19 -23.71 -0.63 1.86
N GLU A 20 -23.11 -0.48 3.03
CA GLU A 20 -22.42 -1.54 3.75
C GLU A 20 -23.14 -1.86 5.06
N ARG A 21 -23.36 -3.15 5.34
CA ARG A 21 -23.76 -3.60 6.68
C ARG A 21 -22.49 -3.67 7.52
N ILE A 22 -22.45 -2.90 8.61
CA ILE A 22 -21.30 -2.87 9.51
C ILE A 22 -21.43 -4.03 10.52
N PRO A 23 -20.55 -5.04 10.49
CA PRO A 23 -20.54 -6.11 11.50
C PRO A 23 -19.96 -5.60 12.82
N VAL A 24 -20.26 -6.31 13.90
CA VAL A 24 -19.54 -6.14 15.18
C VAL A 24 -18.16 -6.78 15.01
N GLY A 25 -17.08 -6.07 15.37
CA GLY A 25 -15.72 -6.62 15.30
C GLY A 25 -14.91 -6.26 14.07
N ARG A 26 -15.04 -5.01 13.60
CA ARG A 26 -14.44 -4.53 12.35
C ARG A 26 -12.98 -4.07 12.53
N ILE A 27 -12.20 -4.22 11.46
CA ILE A 27 -10.96 -3.48 11.22
C ILE A 27 -11.31 -2.17 10.51
N ARG A 28 -11.30 -1.05 11.23
CA ARG A 28 -11.74 0.26 10.72
C ARG A 28 -10.72 0.89 9.78
N ASN A 29 -9.45 0.77 10.15
CA ASN A 29 -8.34 1.37 9.41
C ASN A 29 -7.12 0.45 9.48
N THR A 30 -6.34 0.44 8.41
CA THR A 30 -5.09 -0.31 8.33
C THR A 30 -4.06 0.52 7.61
N ARG A 31 -2.94 0.77 8.28
CA ARG A 31 -1.80 1.49 7.72
C ARG A 31 -0.56 0.61 7.78
N TRP A 32 0.00 0.31 6.61
CA TRP A 32 1.28 -0.38 6.47
C TRP A 32 2.34 0.61 6.01
N SER A 33 3.47 0.63 6.71
CA SER A 33 4.63 1.44 6.38
C SER A 33 5.69 0.56 5.71
N PRO A 34 6.08 0.83 4.46
CA PRO A 34 7.14 0.10 3.81
C PRO A 34 8.49 0.56 4.35
N THR A 35 9.22 -0.36 4.98
CA THR A 35 10.59 -0.09 5.46
C THR A 35 11.53 -1.21 5.10
N TRP A 36 12.72 -0.84 4.62
CA TRP A 36 13.87 -1.72 4.46
C TRP A 36 15.04 -1.14 5.23
N ASP A 37 15.51 -1.86 6.25
CA ASP A 37 16.71 -1.53 7.02
C ASP A 37 17.57 -2.79 7.15
N ASN A 38 18.47 -2.98 6.17
CA ASN A 38 19.23 -4.22 5.91
C ASN A 38 18.39 -5.50 5.65
N ALA A 39 17.13 -5.51 6.07
CA ALA A 39 16.10 -6.52 5.82
C ALA A 39 14.74 -5.83 5.62
N ALA A 40 13.76 -6.58 5.12
CA ALA A 40 12.38 -6.09 4.99
C ALA A 40 11.68 -6.07 6.35
N TRP A 41 11.03 -4.96 6.68
CA TRP A 41 10.25 -4.81 7.91
C TRP A 41 8.81 -4.47 7.59
N LEU A 42 7.90 -5.33 8.06
CA LEU A 42 6.47 -5.05 8.08
C LEU A 42 6.17 -4.24 9.34
N ARG A 43 5.89 -2.95 9.15
CA ARG A 43 5.42 -2.07 10.22
C ARG A 43 4.01 -1.61 9.91
N GLY A 44 3.11 -1.72 10.87
CA GLY A 44 1.76 -1.24 10.65
C GLY A 44 0.96 -1.04 11.92
N SER A 45 -0.16 -0.36 11.73
CA SER A 45 -1.15 -0.12 12.78
C SER A 45 -2.55 -0.35 12.23
N MET A 46 -3.37 -0.97 13.04
CA MET A 46 -4.77 -1.22 12.75
C MET A 46 -5.63 -0.63 13.87
N GLU A 47 -6.74 0.00 13.49
CA GLU A 47 -7.80 0.39 14.40
C GLU A 47 -8.89 -0.68 14.34
N VAL A 48 -9.24 -1.24 15.48
CA VAL A 48 -10.17 -2.37 15.60
C VAL A 48 -11.22 -2.10 16.66
N ASP A 49 -12.38 -2.74 16.52
CA ASP A 49 -13.43 -2.69 17.54
C ASP A 49 -13.02 -3.43 18.83
N GLU A 50 -13.67 -3.09 19.95
CA GLU A 50 -13.39 -3.68 21.26
C GLU A 50 -13.66 -5.19 21.35
N SER A 51 -14.55 -5.71 20.49
CA SER A 51 -14.84 -7.14 20.43
C SER A 51 -13.75 -7.98 19.77
N VAL A 52 -12.73 -7.35 19.18
CA VAL A 52 -11.58 -8.03 18.58
C VAL A 52 -10.58 -8.41 19.67
N ALA A 53 -10.38 -9.71 19.88
CA ALA A 53 -9.45 -10.24 20.86
C ALA A 53 -8.04 -10.44 20.28
N ALA A 54 -7.94 -10.77 18.99
CA ALA A 54 -6.67 -10.96 18.31
C ALA A 54 -6.73 -10.52 16.85
N VAL A 55 -5.56 -10.16 16.31
CA VAL A 55 -5.37 -9.86 14.90
C VAL A 55 -4.23 -10.72 14.37
N ASP A 56 -4.53 -11.55 13.38
CA ASP A 56 -3.57 -12.31 12.61
C ASP A 56 -3.18 -11.55 11.35
N VAL A 57 -1.89 -11.41 11.14
CA VAL A 57 -1.32 -10.74 9.96
C VAL A 57 -0.46 -11.73 9.22
N THR A 58 -0.81 -12.03 7.98
CA THR A 58 -0.08 -12.94 7.10
C THR A 58 0.44 -12.19 5.90
N VAL A 59 1.72 -12.39 5.56
CA VAL A 59 2.35 -11.83 4.36
C VAL A 59 2.46 -12.92 3.31
N ARG A 60 1.89 -12.69 2.13
CA ARG A 60 1.95 -13.62 1.00
C ARG A 60 2.66 -12.99 -0.18
N ASP A 61 3.48 -13.74 -0.89
CA ASP A 61 4.00 -13.30 -2.20
C ASP A 61 2.83 -13.17 -3.18
N ALA A 62 2.65 -11.99 -3.77
CA ALA A 62 1.48 -11.69 -4.60
C ALA A 62 1.49 -12.43 -5.95
N LEU A 63 2.64 -12.98 -6.36
CA LEU A 63 2.76 -13.75 -7.60
C LEU A 63 2.55 -15.25 -7.33
N THR A 64 3.16 -15.80 -6.28
CA THR A 64 3.11 -17.24 -6.01
C THR A 64 1.98 -17.64 -5.04
N GLY A 65 1.47 -16.71 -4.24
CA GLY A 65 0.53 -16.96 -3.15
C GLY A 65 1.15 -17.58 -1.89
N GLU A 66 2.46 -17.85 -1.91
CA GLU A 66 3.19 -18.47 -0.80
C GLU A 66 3.16 -17.56 0.43
N SER A 67 2.81 -18.14 1.59
CA SER A 67 2.90 -17.46 2.88
C SER A 67 4.37 -17.38 3.30
N ILE A 68 4.89 -16.18 3.45
CA ILE A 68 6.31 -15.96 3.74
C ILE A 68 6.58 -15.44 5.15
N ASP A 69 5.56 -14.91 5.83
CA ASP A 69 5.61 -14.51 7.24
C ASP A 69 4.19 -14.47 7.83
N ALA A 70 4.10 -14.64 9.15
CA ALA A 70 2.85 -14.53 9.89
C ALA A 70 3.11 -14.07 11.33
N VAL A 71 2.30 -13.13 11.81
CA VAL A 71 2.38 -12.60 13.17
C VAL A 71 0.98 -12.42 13.74
N ARG A 72 0.81 -12.83 15.01
CA ARG A 72 -0.41 -12.59 15.78
C ARG A 72 -0.14 -11.48 16.78
N VAL A 73 -1.05 -10.52 16.87
CA VAL A 73 -0.99 -9.42 17.84
C VAL A 73 -2.30 -9.27 18.59
N THR A 74 -2.20 -8.94 19.87
CA THR A 74 -3.35 -8.62 20.71
C THR A 74 -3.58 -7.11 20.70
N PRO A 75 -4.77 -6.63 20.30
CA PRO A 75 -5.08 -5.21 20.37
C PRO A 75 -5.02 -4.67 21.81
N HIS A 76 -4.63 -3.41 21.93
CA HIS A 76 -4.70 -2.65 23.18
C HIS A 76 -5.40 -1.32 22.91
N ALA A 77 -6.44 -1.01 23.71
CA ALA A 77 -7.25 0.20 23.56
C ALA A 77 -7.75 0.44 22.11
N GLY A 78 -8.30 -0.60 21.48
CA GLY A 78 -8.83 -0.54 20.11
C GLY A 78 -7.77 -0.42 19.01
N ARG A 79 -6.49 -0.67 19.33
CA ARG A 79 -5.39 -0.56 18.38
C ARG A 79 -4.48 -1.78 18.41
N ALA A 80 -4.18 -2.32 17.24
CA ALA A 80 -3.15 -3.34 17.06
C ALA A 80 -1.93 -2.72 16.36
N GLU A 81 -0.73 -3.05 16.81
CA GLU A 81 0.52 -2.62 16.19
C GLU A 81 1.36 -3.84 15.81
N VAL A 82 1.99 -3.77 14.65
CA VAL A 82 2.88 -4.82 14.13
C VAL A 82 4.22 -4.19 13.78
N ALA A 83 5.28 -4.87 14.22
CA ALA A 83 6.65 -4.63 13.78
C ALA A 83 7.36 -5.99 13.70
N SER A 84 7.41 -6.57 12.50
CA SER A 84 8.05 -7.86 12.24
C SER A 84 9.06 -7.75 11.11
N GLU A 85 10.18 -8.46 11.22
CA GLU A 85 11.12 -8.65 10.13
C GLU A 85 10.61 -9.77 9.22
N VAL A 86 10.48 -9.49 7.92
CA VAL A 86 10.01 -10.44 6.91
C VAL A 86 11.23 -10.97 6.14
N THR A 87 11.95 -11.93 6.71
CA THR A 87 13.26 -12.36 6.19
C THR A 87 13.24 -12.87 4.75
N ARG A 88 12.10 -13.44 4.31
CA ARG A 88 11.92 -13.97 2.95
C ARG A 88 11.45 -12.92 1.94
N ALA A 89 11.16 -11.69 2.36
CA ALA A 89 10.76 -10.63 1.44
C ALA A 89 11.97 -10.01 0.75
N ALA A 90 11.85 -9.84 -0.56
CA ALA A 90 12.82 -9.17 -1.42
C ALA A 90 12.41 -7.71 -1.64
N ALA A 91 13.42 -6.85 -1.80
CA ALA A 91 13.20 -5.42 -2.01
C ALA A 91 12.39 -5.19 -3.30
N TRP A 92 11.48 -4.21 -3.27
CA TRP A 92 10.83 -3.71 -4.47
C TRP A 92 11.74 -2.68 -5.15
N HIS A 93 11.93 -2.82 -6.46
CA HIS A 93 12.77 -1.92 -7.25
C HIS A 93 11.95 -1.14 -8.28
N VAL A 94 12.33 0.13 -8.48
CA VAL A 94 11.83 0.91 -9.62
C VAL A 94 12.22 0.24 -10.94
N VAL A 95 11.47 0.53 -12.00
CA VAL A 95 11.68 -0.04 -13.34
C VAL A 95 13.14 0.12 -13.77
N GLY A 96 13.74 -0.99 -14.20
CA GLY A 96 15.13 -1.04 -14.68
C GLY A 96 16.19 -1.21 -13.58
N TYR A 97 15.81 -1.25 -12.29
CA TYR A 97 16.73 -1.43 -11.17
C TYR A 97 16.55 -2.76 -10.42
N GLY A 98 15.71 -3.65 -10.92
CA GLY A 98 15.43 -4.97 -10.32
C GLY A 98 13.97 -5.36 -10.49
N GLU A 99 13.55 -6.35 -9.71
CA GLU A 99 12.18 -6.85 -9.71
C GLU A 99 11.24 -5.96 -8.89
N GLN A 100 10.00 -5.79 -9.38
CA GLN A 100 8.93 -5.07 -8.69
C GLN A 100 8.16 -6.03 -7.75
N ARG A 101 8.85 -6.67 -6.80
CA ARG A 101 8.25 -7.66 -5.87
C ARG A 101 7.16 -7.05 -5.01
N LEU A 102 5.95 -7.61 -5.09
CA LEU A 102 4.78 -7.19 -4.31
C LEU A 102 4.30 -8.34 -3.44
N TYR A 103 3.73 -7.97 -2.30
CA TYR A 103 3.20 -8.89 -1.31
C TYR A 103 1.78 -8.48 -0.93
N ASP A 104 0.94 -9.44 -0.61
CA ASP A 104 -0.38 -9.18 -0.05
C ASP A 104 -0.32 -9.40 1.48
N VAL A 105 -0.62 -8.35 2.22
CA VAL A 105 -0.73 -8.39 3.68
C VAL A 105 -2.19 -8.62 4.02
N GLU A 106 -2.50 -9.84 4.40
CA GLU A 106 -3.81 -10.27 4.88
C GLU A 106 -3.89 -10.01 6.38
N THR A 107 -4.96 -9.39 6.84
CA THR A 107 -5.22 -9.10 8.24
C THR A 107 -6.58 -9.67 8.59
N VAL A 108 -6.62 -10.53 9.61
CA VAL A 108 -7.83 -11.20 10.09
C VAL A 108 -8.02 -10.84 11.55
N ALA A 109 -9.18 -10.27 11.88
CA ALA A 109 -9.58 -9.99 13.25
C ALA A 109 -10.45 -11.15 13.77
N THR A 110 -10.17 -11.63 14.97
CA THR A 110 -10.94 -12.69 15.62
C THR A 110 -11.42 -12.28 17.00
N ASP A 111 -12.51 -12.89 17.47
CA ASP A 111 -12.95 -12.79 18.86
C ASP A 111 -12.14 -13.71 19.79
N ALA A 112 -12.59 -13.81 21.05
CA ALA A 112 -11.94 -14.61 22.09
C ALA A 112 -12.10 -16.12 21.88
N ASP A 113 -13.15 -16.54 21.17
CA ASP A 113 -13.41 -17.95 20.82
C ASP A 113 -12.66 -18.36 19.55
N GLY A 114 -12.08 -17.39 18.83
CA GLY A 114 -11.30 -17.58 17.61
C GLY A 114 -12.12 -17.45 16.33
N GLU A 115 -13.38 -17.02 16.42
CA GLU A 115 -14.23 -16.80 15.26
C GLU A 115 -13.80 -15.53 14.50
N VAL A 116 -13.83 -15.60 13.17
CA VAL A 116 -13.42 -14.49 12.31
C VAL A 116 -14.50 -13.42 12.27
N LEU A 117 -14.14 -12.21 12.71
CA LEU A 117 -15.01 -11.05 12.74
C LEU A 117 -14.89 -10.21 11.46
N ASP A 118 -13.65 -10.01 10.98
CA ASP A 118 -13.38 -9.20 9.79
C ASP A 118 -12.06 -9.60 9.13
N ARG A 119 -11.93 -9.29 7.84
CA ARG A 119 -10.72 -9.53 7.04
C ARG A 119 -10.47 -8.37 6.08
N THR A 120 -9.23 -7.92 6.02
CA THR A 120 -8.76 -6.97 5.00
C THR A 120 -7.49 -7.48 4.34
N SER A 121 -7.26 -7.02 3.11
CA SER A 121 -6.02 -7.28 2.37
C SER A 121 -5.50 -5.98 1.77
N ARG A 122 -4.19 -5.77 1.87
CA ARG A 122 -3.50 -4.61 1.29
C ARG A 122 -2.23 -5.07 0.60
N ARG A 123 -2.02 -4.54 -0.60
CA ARG A 123 -0.75 -4.73 -1.30
C ARG A 123 0.35 -3.92 -0.63
N TRP A 124 1.47 -4.57 -0.38
CA TRP A 124 2.65 -4.03 0.28
C TRP A 124 3.90 -4.33 -0.55
N ALA A 125 4.89 -3.46 -0.39
CA ALA A 125 6.19 -3.58 -1.04
C ALA A 125 7.26 -3.18 -0.04
N SER A 126 8.31 -3.95 0.12
CA SER A 126 9.44 -3.54 0.96
C SER A 126 10.35 -2.60 0.16
N VAL A 127 10.19 -1.30 0.34
CA VAL A 127 10.90 -0.28 -0.42
C VAL A 127 12.15 0.20 0.33
N ARG A 128 13.29 0.26 -0.36
CA ARG A 128 14.51 0.88 0.18
C ARG A 128 14.32 2.38 0.29
N ARG A 129 14.68 2.97 1.42
CA ARG A 129 14.62 4.43 1.60
C ARG A 129 15.47 5.09 0.53
N ALA A 130 14.85 5.88 -0.33
CA ALA A 130 15.56 6.75 -1.25
C ALA A 130 16.10 7.94 -0.45
N GLY A 131 17.43 8.05 -0.34
CA GLY A 131 18.06 9.23 0.23
C GLY A 131 18.12 10.34 -0.82
N ALA A 132 17.38 11.42 -0.65
CA ALA A 132 17.59 12.63 -1.43
C ALA A 132 18.81 13.38 -0.86
N ARG A 133 19.92 13.45 -1.61
CA ARG A 133 21.05 14.35 -1.30
C ARG A 133 21.16 15.44 -2.35
N GLY A 134 21.18 16.70 -1.91
CA GLY A 134 21.36 17.88 -2.75
C GLY A 134 20.12 18.79 -2.83
N ARG A 135 20.33 20.06 -3.19
CA ARG A 135 19.27 21.05 -3.45
C ARG A 135 18.28 20.48 -4.49
N PRO A 136 16.96 20.76 -4.38
CA PRO A 136 15.92 20.08 -5.14
C PRO A 136 16.01 20.42 -6.63
N ARG A 137 16.73 19.59 -7.39
CA ARG A 137 16.68 19.58 -8.86
C ARG A 137 16.29 18.21 -9.44
N GLY A 138 15.86 17.28 -8.60
CA GLY A 138 15.31 15.98 -8.97
C GLY A 138 15.45 14.95 -7.85
N SER A 139 14.47 14.06 -7.72
CA SER A 139 14.59 12.86 -6.89
C SER A 139 15.47 11.84 -7.61
N VAL A 140 16.64 11.54 -7.04
CA VAL A 140 17.55 10.52 -7.57
C VAL A 140 17.46 9.29 -6.69
N VAL A 141 16.98 8.18 -7.26
CA VAL A 141 17.15 6.84 -6.65
C VAL A 141 18.52 6.33 -7.09
N ARG A 142 19.49 6.28 -6.16
CA ARG A 142 20.80 5.67 -6.40
C ARG A 142 20.83 4.28 -5.79
N ASP A 143 21.02 3.26 -6.61
CA ASP A 143 21.57 1.98 -6.14
C ASP A 143 23.09 2.13 -6.03
N PRO A 144 23.71 1.92 -4.85
CA PRO A 144 25.17 1.99 -4.70
C PRO A 144 25.94 1.00 -5.60
N ARG A 145 25.28 -0.01 -6.18
CA ARG A 145 25.88 -1.00 -7.08
C ARG A 145 25.80 -0.65 -8.57
N GLN A 146 25.01 0.35 -8.96
CA GLN A 146 24.88 0.77 -10.37
C GLN A 146 25.25 2.25 -10.54
N ARG A 147 26.27 2.53 -11.34
CA ARG A 147 26.83 3.88 -11.59
C ARG A 147 25.99 4.76 -12.52
N THR A 148 24.93 4.23 -13.12
CA THR A 148 24.10 4.96 -14.08
C THR A 148 22.84 5.53 -13.41
N ALA A 149 22.79 6.85 -13.30
CA ALA A 149 21.56 7.57 -12.99
C ALA A 149 20.70 7.64 -14.26
N ARG A 150 19.52 7.02 -14.27
CA ARG A 150 18.54 7.26 -15.33
C ARG A 150 17.86 8.60 -15.06
N VAL A 151 18.09 9.57 -15.93
CA VAL A 151 17.32 10.82 -15.96
C VAL A 151 15.99 10.50 -16.63
N GLY A 152 14.91 10.43 -15.85
CA GLY A 152 13.57 10.41 -16.43
C GLY A 152 13.30 11.74 -17.13
N ALA A 153 12.60 11.72 -18.26
CA ALA A 153 11.96 12.92 -18.77
C ALA A 153 11.10 13.52 -17.64
N ARG A 154 11.07 14.86 -17.51
CA ARG A 154 10.16 15.52 -16.57
C ARG A 154 8.74 15.37 -17.11
N LEU A 155 8.13 14.22 -16.83
CA LEU A 155 6.74 13.97 -17.11
C LEU A 155 5.94 14.41 -15.90
N GLN A 156 5.05 15.37 -16.11
CA GLN A 156 4.00 15.71 -15.16
C GLN A 156 2.75 14.92 -15.59
N LEU A 157 2.13 14.22 -14.64
CA LEU A 157 0.88 13.51 -14.88
C LEU A 157 -0.26 14.42 -14.46
N ASP A 158 -1.05 14.88 -15.43
CA ASP A 158 -2.28 15.63 -15.21
C ASP A 158 -3.50 14.70 -15.42
N PRO A 159 -4.72 15.08 -15.00
CA PRO A 159 -5.92 14.28 -15.21
C PRO A 159 -6.08 13.85 -16.67
N ALA A 160 -6.37 12.57 -16.90
CA ALA A 160 -6.49 11.99 -18.23
C ALA A 160 -7.73 12.46 -19.01
N ASP A 161 -8.74 12.97 -18.31
CA ASP A 161 -9.98 13.50 -18.89
C ASP A 161 -10.49 14.68 -18.04
N VAL A 162 -11.24 15.58 -18.68
CA VAL A 162 -11.96 16.68 -18.01
C VAL A 162 -13.17 16.18 -17.20
N LEU A 163 -13.60 14.93 -17.45
CA LEU A 163 -14.62 14.19 -16.71
C LEU A 163 -13.97 12.91 -16.13
N PRO A 164 -13.50 12.95 -14.87
CA PRO A 164 -12.73 11.84 -14.28
C PRO A 164 -13.49 10.52 -14.21
N GLU A 165 -14.82 10.55 -14.19
CA GLU A 165 -15.70 9.36 -14.20
C GLU A 165 -15.63 8.55 -15.51
N ARG A 166 -15.08 9.11 -16.60
CA ARG A 166 -14.85 8.40 -17.87
C ARG A 166 -13.55 7.61 -17.89
N VAL A 167 -12.65 7.89 -16.95
CA VAL A 167 -11.34 7.25 -16.88
C VAL A 167 -11.47 5.89 -16.21
N ASP A 168 -11.54 4.84 -17.02
CA ASP A 168 -11.60 3.47 -16.54
C ASP A 168 -10.20 2.87 -16.26
N PRO A 169 -10.11 1.68 -15.62
CA PRO A 169 -8.83 1.03 -15.37
C PRO A 169 -8.06 0.65 -16.64
N ALA A 170 -8.69 0.51 -17.80
CA ALA A 170 -8.01 0.21 -19.05
C ALA A 170 -7.28 1.44 -19.59
N HIS A 171 -7.93 2.61 -19.54
CA HIS A 171 -7.30 3.90 -19.86
C HIS A 171 -6.06 4.14 -19.01
N LEU A 172 -6.17 3.95 -17.68
CA LEU A 172 -5.03 4.15 -16.77
C LEU A 172 -3.85 3.20 -17.00
N ARG A 173 -4.09 2.03 -17.58
CA ARG A 173 -3.01 1.05 -17.90
C ARG A 173 -2.27 1.39 -19.19
N HIS A 174 -2.86 2.22 -20.05
CA HIS A 174 -2.28 2.56 -21.35
C HIS A 174 -1.44 3.85 -21.33
N LEU A 175 -1.67 4.71 -20.33
CA LEU A 175 -0.86 5.91 -20.04
C LEU A 175 0.54 5.53 -19.51
#